data_AF-A0A9Q3DSU1-F1
#
_entry.id   AF-A0A9Q3DSU1-F1
#
_cell.length_a   1.000
_cell.length_b   1.000
_cell.length_c   1.000
_cell.angle_alpha   90.00
_cell.angle_beta   90.00
_cell.angle_gamma   90.00
#
_symmetry.space_group_name_H-M   'P 1'
#
loop_
_entity.id
_entity.type
_entity.pdbx_description
1 polymer ?
#
loop_
_entity_poly.entity_id
_entity_poly.type
_entity_poly.pdbx_seq_one_letter_code
_entity_poly.pdbx_strand_id
1 'polypeptide(L)'
;MEPDFKERDQVLVSTLNFNNPKGPKKLRDSFVGPFTIIKLIGENSVEVRLTEEFARKHPVFLVSSVEPYFQRGEDKLPSRNKTWWRWKTHLAL
;
A
#
# COMPACT_ATOMS: atom_id res chain seq x y z
N MET A 1 -14.95 1.49 3.09
CA MET A 1 -14.37 2.23 4.22
C MET A 1 -12.86 2.17 4.01
N GLU A 2 -12.23 3.31 3.76
CA GLU A 2 -10.76 3.34 3.70
C GLU A 2 -10.20 3.06 5.11
N PRO A 3 -9.07 2.34 5.23
CA PRO A 3 -8.45 2.07 6.53
C PRO A 3 -8.00 3.37 7.21
N ASP A 4 -8.29 3.49 8.50
CA ASP A 4 -7.80 4.59 9.35
C ASP A 4 -6.36 4.29 9.77
N PHE A 5 -5.41 4.96 9.11
CA PHE A 5 -3.99 4.77 9.34
C PHE A 5 -3.46 5.66 10.46
N LYS A 6 -2.49 5.16 11.22
CA LYS A 6 -1.81 5.90 12.28
C LYS A 6 -0.30 5.90 12.07
N GLU A 7 0.36 6.88 12.68
CA GLU A 7 1.82 6.84 12.76
C GLU A 7 2.27 5.55 13.45
N ARG A 8 3.38 4.99 12.97
CA ARG A 8 3.97 3.70 13.37
C ARG A 8 3.26 2.45 12.85
N ASP A 9 2.10 2.57 12.22
CA ASP A 9 1.50 1.44 11.51
C ASP A 9 2.43 0.96 10.39
N GLN A 10 2.37 -0.34 10.11
CA GLN A 10 3.08 -0.95 8.99
C GLN A 10 2.14 -1.06 7.79
N VAL A 11 2.65 -0.66 6.62
CA VAL A 11 1.91 -0.69 5.37
C VAL A 11 2.73 -1.30 4.24
N LEU A 12 2.03 -1.87 3.28
CA LEU A 12 2.55 -2.25 1.98
C LEU A 12 2.25 -1.13 0.98
N VAL A 13 3.19 -0.81 0.09
CA VAL A 13 3.05 0.25 -0.91
C VAL A 13 2.92 -0.36 -2.30
N SER A 14 1.96 0.13 -3.10
CA SER A 14 1.72 -0.35 -4.45
C SER A 14 2.90 -0.05 -5.39
N THR A 15 3.33 -1.05 -6.16
CA THR A 15 4.39 -0.92 -7.16
C THR A 15 3.89 -0.34 -8.48
N LEU A 16 2.58 -0.11 -8.64
CA LEU A 16 1.98 0.39 -9.88
C LEU A 16 2.53 1.77 -10.30
N ASN A 17 2.84 2.62 -9.31
CA ASN A 17 3.32 3.98 -9.53
C ASN A 17 4.84 4.11 -9.41
N PHE A 18 5.57 3.00 -9.29
CA PHE A 18 7.03 3.06 -9.17
C PHE A 18 7.61 3.22 -10.57
N ASN A 19 8.36 4.31 -10.80
CA ASN A 19 9.10 4.44 -12.07
C ASN A 19 10.18 3.36 -12.16
N ASN A 20 10.15 2.52 -13.21
CA ASN A 20 11.12 1.44 -13.44
C ASN A 20 11.17 0.36 -12.33
N PRO A 21 10.07 -0.36 -12.05
CA PRO A 21 10.11 -1.51 -11.16
C PRO A 21 10.91 -2.64 -11.84
N LYS A 22 11.79 -3.32 -11.08
CA LYS A 22 12.61 -4.41 -11.62
C LYS A 22 11.72 -5.56 -12.12
N GLY A 23 12.04 -6.10 -13.30
CA GLY A 23 11.43 -7.32 -13.82
C GLY A 23 10.11 -7.15 -14.59
N PRO A 24 9.62 -8.24 -15.22
CA PRO A 24 8.43 -8.22 -16.04
C PRO A 24 7.16 -8.02 -15.21
N LYS A 25 6.21 -7.23 -15.74
CA LYS A 25 4.97 -6.84 -15.06
C LYS A 25 4.14 -8.00 -14.48
N LYS A 26 4.22 -9.19 -15.08
CA LYS A 26 3.47 -10.38 -14.65
C LYS A 26 4.08 -11.12 -13.46
N LEU A 27 5.38 -10.95 -13.21
CA LEU A 27 6.12 -11.67 -12.16
C LEU A 27 6.47 -10.80 -10.96
N ARG A 28 6.30 -9.48 -11.07
CA ARG A 28 6.58 -8.56 -9.96
C ARG A 28 5.42 -8.53 -8.98
N ASP A 29 5.75 -8.34 -7.71
CA ASP A 29 4.76 -8.16 -6.66
C ASP A 29 4.00 -6.83 -6.88
N SER A 30 2.68 -6.87 -6.66
CA SER A 30 1.81 -5.69 -6.76
C SER A 30 2.08 -4.68 -5.65
N PHE A 31 2.67 -5.14 -4.54
CA PHE A 31 2.98 -4.36 -3.36
C PHE A 31 4.35 -4.74 -2.79
N VAL A 32 5.02 -3.79 -2.13
CA VAL A 32 6.32 -3.96 -1.48
C VAL A 32 6.29 -3.38 -0.06
N GLY A 33 7.16 -3.89 0.82
CA GLY A 33 7.21 -3.50 2.23
C GLY A 33 7.37 -4.72 3.14
N PRO A 34 7.09 -4.60 4.45
CA PRO A 34 6.40 -3.50 5.12
C PRO A 34 7.25 -2.23 5.31
N PHE A 35 6.60 -1.07 5.21
CA PHE A 35 7.18 0.22 5.59
C PHE A 35 6.40 0.83 6.75
N THR A 36 7.09 1.54 7.62
CA THR A 36 6.48 2.20 8.77
C THR A 36 5.99 3.58 8.37
N ILE A 37 4.73 3.91 8.67
CA ILE A 37 4.22 5.28 8.55
C ILE A 37 4.94 6.16 9.56
N ILE A 38 5.60 7.20 9.09
CA ILE A 38 6.27 8.19 9.93
C ILE A 38 5.45 9.46 10.11
N LYS A 39 4.51 9.74 9.19
CA LYS A 39 3.65 10.92 9.26
C LYS A 39 2.38 10.74 8.42
N LEU A 40 1.26 11.23 8.92
CA LEU A 40 0.04 11.46 8.13
C LEU A 40 0.09 12.87 7.52
N ILE A 41 -0.10 12.97 6.21
CA ILE A 41 -0.06 14.24 5.46
C ILE A 41 -1.46 14.56 4.95
N GLY A 42 -2.12 15.52 5.61
CA GLY A 42 -3.51 15.86 5.31
C GLY A 42 -4.43 14.65 5.48
N GLU A 43 -5.46 14.59 4.66
CA GLU A 43 -6.48 13.53 4.75
C GLU A 43 -6.09 12.26 3.95
N ASN A 44 -5.31 12.42 2.88
CA ASN A 44 -5.23 11.40 1.82
C ASN A 44 -3.80 10.90 1.53
N SER A 45 -2.81 11.23 2.36
CA SER A 45 -1.43 10.83 2.12
C SER A 45 -0.70 10.39 3.38
N VAL A 46 0.19 9.44 3.21
CA VAL A 46 1.07 8.93 4.27
C VAL A 46 2.52 9.04 3.82
N GLU A 47 3.38 9.51 4.71
CA GLU A 47 4.82 9.43 4.54
C GLU A 47 5.34 8.17 5.24
N VAL A 48 6.12 7.37 4.54
CA VAL A 48 6.65 6.12 5.05
C VAL A 48 8.17 6.12 5.09
N ARG A 49 8.74 5.37 6.03
CA ARG A 49 10.18 5.10 6.06
C ARG A 49 10.50 3.99 5.06
N LEU A 50 11.04 4.39 3.92
CA LEU A 50 11.54 3.47 2.90
C LEU A 50 12.87 2.83 3.32
N THR A 51 13.07 1.57 2.94
CA THR A 51 14.37 0.89 3.10
C THR A 51 15.37 1.37 2.04
N GLU A 52 16.66 1.06 2.23
CA GLU A 52 17.74 1.52 1.34
C GLU A 52 17.51 1.20 -0.14
N GLU A 53 16.93 0.03 -0.46
CA GLU A 53 16.59 -0.35 -1.84
C GLU A 53 15.64 0.67 -2.51
N PHE A 54 14.79 1.31 -1.72
CA PHE A 54 13.79 2.27 -2.19
C PHE A 54 14.13 3.72 -1.84
N ALA A 55 15.31 4.02 -1.29
CA ALA A 55 15.67 5.36 -0.80
C ALA A 55 15.59 6.47 -1.87
N ARG A 56 15.69 6.14 -3.16
CA ARG A 56 15.54 7.08 -4.28
C ARG A 56 14.08 7.35 -4.70
N LYS A 57 13.11 6.68 -4.08
CA LYS A 57 11.66 6.86 -4.34
C LYS A 57 11.11 7.93 -3.42
N HIS A 58 10.07 8.62 -3.88
CA HIS A 58 9.33 9.56 -3.06
C HIS A 58 8.70 8.81 -1.86
N PRO A 59 8.88 9.26 -0.61
CA PRO A 59 8.40 8.55 0.57
C PRO A 59 6.92 8.80 0.88
N VAL A 60 6.26 9.75 0.19
CA VAL A 60 4.84 10.04 0.37
C VAL A 60 4.00 9.32 -0.67
N PHE A 61 2.98 8.61 -0.20
CA PHE A 61 2.03 7.85 -1.00
C PHE A 61 0.60 8.22 -0.65
N LEU A 62 -0.31 8.12 -1.63
CA LEU A 62 -1.73 8.26 -1.38
C LEU A 62 -2.25 7.10 -0.53
N VAL A 63 -3.25 7.34 0.31
CA VAL A 63 -3.97 6.32 1.10
C VAL A 63 -4.46 5.17 0.21
N SER A 64 -4.91 5.49 -1.01
CA SER A 64 -5.36 4.51 -2.01
C SER A 64 -4.25 3.65 -2.64
N SER A 65 -2.97 4.02 -2.42
CA SER A 65 -1.80 3.30 -2.93
C SER A 65 -1.08 2.49 -1.85
N VAL A 66 -1.65 2.41 -0.65
CA VAL A 66 -1.10 1.62 0.47
C VAL A 66 -2.13 0.63 1.00
N GLU A 67 -1.66 -0.50 1.51
CA GLU A 67 -2.47 -1.50 2.19
C GLU A 67 -1.93 -1.76 3.61
N PRO A 68 -2.78 -1.99 4.62
CA PRO A 68 -2.31 -2.34 5.95
C PRO A 68 -1.53 -3.67 5.93
N TYR A 69 -0.38 -3.69 6.60
CA TYR A 69 0.41 -4.91 6.77
C TYR A 69 0.04 -5.59 8.08
N PHE A 70 -0.30 -6.88 8.01
CA PHE A 70 -0.55 -7.72 9.17
C PHE A 70 0.55 -8.77 9.26
N GLN A 71 1.33 -8.75 10.35
CA GLN A 71 2.36 -9.75 10.57
C GLN A 71 1.71 -11.13 10.71
N ARG A 72 2.26 -12.14 10.02
CA ARG A 72 1.76 -13.52 10.08
C ARG A 72 2.01 -14.07 11.50
N GLY A 73 0.99 -13.96 12.36
CA GLY A 73 1.05 -14.33 13.78
C GLY A 73 -0.01 -13.64 14.64
N GLU A 74 -0.61 -12.53 14.18
CA GLU A 74 -1.75 -11.90 14.85
C GLU A 74 -3.03 -12.14 14.06
N ASP A 75 -3.96 -12.85 14.67
CA ASP A 75 -5.28 -13.22 14.16
C ASP A 75 -6.16 -12.00 13.87
N LYS A 76 -5.95 -11.33 12.73
CA LYS A 76 -6.96 -10.45 12.08
C LYS A 76 -6.81 -10.48 10.56
N LEU A 77 -6.79 -11.67 9.95
CA LEU A 77 -7.25 -11.75 8.56
C LEU A 77 -8.76 -11.47 8.59
N PRO A 78 -9.28 -10.39 7.97
CA PRO A 78 -10.71 -10.39 7.65
C PRO A 78 -10.95 -11.70 6.89
N SER A 79 -11.95 -12.46 7.34
CA SER A 79 -12.29 -13.75 6.75
C SER A 79 -12.17 -13.64 5.24
N ARG A 80 -11.49 -14.60 4.61
CA ARG A 80 -11.13 -14.61 3.19
C ARG A 80 -12.36 -14.77 2.28
N ASN A 81 -13.33 -13.88 2.47
CA ASN A 81 -14.25 -13.36 1.49
C ASN A 81 -13.38 -12.79 0.35
N LYS A 82 -13.28 -13.58 -0.72
CA LYS A 82 -12.78 -13.17 -2.02
C LYS A 82 -13.71 -12.12 -2.62
N THR A 83 -13.64 -10.86 -2.18
CA THR A 83 -14.25 -9.74 -2.90
C THR A 83 -13.35 -8.52 -2.84
N TRP A 84 -12.12 -8.65 -3.35
CA TRP A 84 -11.20 -7.51 -3.56
C TRP A 84 -10.71 -7.45 -5.02
N TRP A 85 -11.59 -7.80 -5.96
CA TRP A 85 -11.42 -7.59 -7.41
C TRP A 85 -12.80 -7.39 -8.08
N ARG A 86 -13.49 -6.31 -7.73
CA ARG A 86 -14.71 -5.78 -8.38
C ARG A 86 -14.88 -4.45 -7.66
N TRP A 87 -14.69 -3.26 -8.24
CA TRP A 87 -15.25 -2.75 -9.48
C TRP A 87 -14.35 -1.63 -10.06
N LYS A 88 -13.65 -1.90 -11.17
CA LYS A 88 -13.57 -0.88 -12.24
C LYS A 88 -14.73 -1.17 -13.17
N THR A 89 -15.93 -0.78 -12.80
CA THR A 89 -17.03 -0.61 -13.75
C THR A 89 -18.10 0.30 -13.15
N HIS A 90 -18.27 1.43 -13.84
CA HIS A 90 -19.43 2.33 -13.89
C HIS A 90 -19.65 3.35 -12.77
N LEU A 91 -19.47 4.62 -13.12
CA LEU A 91 -20.52 5.64 -13.38
C LEU A 91 -19.80 6.98 -13.67
N ALA A 92 -20.20 7.90 -14.54
CA ALA A 92 -21.41 8.16 -15.33
C ALA A 92 -20.97 9.09 -16.49
N LEU A 93 -21.61 9.20 -17.65
CA LEU A 93 -23.03 9.39 -17.96
C LEU A 93 -23.50 8.50 -19.12
#